data_AF-A0A2D9TGU8-F1
#
_entry.id   AF-A0A2D9TGU8-F1
#
_cell.length_a   1.000
_cell.length_b   1.000
_cell.length_c   1.000
_cell.angle_alpha   90.00
_cell.angle_beta   90.00
_cell.angle_gamma   90.00
#
_symmetry.space_group_name_H-M   'P 1'
#
loop_
_entity.id
_entity.type
_entity.pdbx_description
1 polymer ?
#
loop_
_entity_poly.entity_id
_entity_poly.type
_entity_poly.pdbx_seq_one_letter_code
_entity_poly.pdbx_strand_id
1 'polypeptide(L)'
;MFRRAFSRKKRRRITVDGQGYHWVASGNDAWIDLRVMADVQPSQQLACMFDYHQGRFVVTPHIVRQVIEYGLTHEWKPLEPAPELWLGHLDGKIDLRLDESCDSSESGP
;
A
#
# COMPACT_ATOMS: atom_id res chain seq x y z
N MET A 1 2.76 5.98 -27.07
CA MET A 1 2.31 5.05 -26.01
C MET A 1 3.01 5.45 -24.70
N PHE A 2 2.45 6.38 -23.94
CA PHE A 2 3.05 6.85 -22.69
C PHE A 2 2.46 6.06 -21.51
N ARG A 3 3.27 5.18 -20.90
CA ARG A 3 2.94 4.56 -19.61
C ARG A 3 2.75 5.69 -18.60
N ARG A 4 1.52 5.86 -18.10
CA ARG A 4 1.15 6.93 -17.17
C ARG A 4 2.02 6.85 -15.91
N ALA A 5 3.03 7.69 -15.85
CA ALA A 5 3.68 8.04 -14.60
C ALA A 5 2.60 8.54 -13.63
N PHE A 6 2.55 7.98 -12.43
CA PHE A 6 1.64 8.41 -11.37
C PHE A 6 1.62 9.94 -11.27
N SER A 7 0.42 10.54 -11.28
CA SER A 7 0.27 11.99 -11.08
C SER A 7 0.95 12.39 -9.77
N ARG A 8 1.92 13.31 -9.84
CA ARG A 8 2.77 13.74 -8.70
C ARG A 8 1.99 14.13 -7.45
N LYS A 9 0.72 14.50 -7.57
CA LYS A 9 -0.10 15.05 -6.47
C LYS A 9 -0.65 14.02 -5.48
N LYS A 10 -0.59 12.72 -5.76
CA LYS A 10 -1.16 11.66 -4.88
C LYS A 10 -0.18 10.57 -4.45
N ARG A 11 1.10 10.70 -4.83
CA ARG A 11 2.14 9.72 -4.47
C ARG A 11 2.62 9.98 -3.05
N ARG A 12 2.55 8.97 -2.19
CA ARG A 12 3.06 8.99 -0.82
C ARG A 12 4.32 8.13 -0.73
N ARG A 13 5.21 8.43 0.23
CA ARG A 13 6.45 7.69 0.46
C ARG A 13 6.37 6.94 1.79
N ILE A 14 6.97 5.77 1.85
CA ILE A 14 7.17 4.98 3.08
C ILE A 14 8.56 4.32 3.03
N THR A 15 9.12 4.04 4.21
CA THR A 15 10.35 3.26 4.34
C THR A 15 10.04 1.97 5.10
N VAL A 16 10.36 0.83 4.50
CA VAL A 16 10.21 -0.51 5.10
C VAL A 16 11.58 -1.17 5.04
N ASP A 17 12.08 -1.63 6.19
CA ASP A 17 13.42 -2.27 6.33
C ASP A 17 14.57 -1.49 5.68
N GLY A 18 14.56 -0.16 5.82
CA GLY A 18 15.57 0.72 5.24
C GLY A 18 15.42 0.96 3.73
N GLN A 19 14.52 0.25 3.04
CA GLN A 19 14.19 0.44 1.64
C GLN A 19 13.06 1.46 1.47
N GLY A 20 13.28 2.42 0.58
CA GLY A 20 12.27 3.43 0.23
C GLY A 20 11.29 2.92 -0.83
N TYR A 21 10.01 3.21 -0.62
CA TYR A 21 8.91 2.89 -1.53
C TYR A 21 8.00 4.09 -1.75
N HIS A 22 7.39 4.14 -2.93
CA HIS A 22 6.26 5.00 -3.24
C HIS A 22 5.00 4.19 -3.35
N TRP A 23 3.90 4.76 -2.89
CA TRP A 23 2.58 4.15 -3.04
C TRP A 23 1.53 5.17 -3.43
N VAL A 24 0.46 4.66 -4.04
CA VAL A 24 -0.75 5.41 -4.33
C VAL A 24 -1.96 4.51 -4.08
N ALA A 25 -2.96 5.08 -3.44
CA ALA A 25 -4.28 4.47 -3.34
C ALA A 25 -5.28 5.27 -4.18
N SER A 26 -6.16 4.56 -4.88
CA SER A 26 -7.27 5.13 -5.63
C SER A 26 -8.52 4.32 -5.33
N GLY A 27 -9.53 4.96 -4.76
CA GLY A 27 -10.84 4.35 -4.57
C GLY A 27 -11.77 4.63 -5.75
N ASN A 28 -12.64 3.68 -6.06
CA ASN A 28 -13.88 3.91 -6.78
C ASN A 28 -15.07 3.50 -5.90
N ASP A 29 -16.28 3.38 -6.47
CA ASP A 29 -17.50 3.11 -5.70
C ASP A 29 -17.56 1.70 -5.06
N ALA A 30 -16.66 0.78 -5.45
CA ALA A 30 -16.71 -0.62 -5.01
C ALA A 30 -15.41 -1.13 -4.37
N TRP A 31 -14.24 -0.62 -4.77
CA TRP A 31 -12.94 -1.07 -4.23
C TRP A 31 -11.89 0.04 -4.18
N ILE A 32 -10.82 -0.22 -3.43
CA ILE A 32 -9.61 0.61 -3.42
C ILE A 32 -8.47 -0.14 -4.08
N ASP A 33 -7.97 0.41 -5.19
CA ASP A 33 -6.73 0.00 -5.83
C ASP A 33 -5.53 0.61 -5.08
N LEU A 34 -4.62 -0.24 -4.59
CA LEU A 34 -3.33 0.17 -4.06
C LEU A 34 -2.21 -0.30 -5.00
N ARG A 35 -1.30 0.62 -5.33
CA ARG A 35 -0.07 0.31 -6.06
C ARG A 35 1.14 0.77 -5.27
N VAL A 36 2.18 -0.07 -5.26
CA VAL A 36 3.45 0.18 -4.59
C VAL A 36 4.61 -0.05 -5.56
N MET A 37 5.64 0.77 -5.47
CA MET A 37 6.87 0.62 -6.24
C MET A 37 8.08 1.08 -5.43
N ALA A 38 9.26 0.52 -5.70
CA ALA A 38 10.48 0.99 -5.06
C ALA A 38 10.82 2.43 -5.49
N ASP A 39 11.56 3.15 -4.64
CA ASP A 39 12.12 4.48 -4.97
C ASP A 39 13.28 4.40 -5.98
N VAL A 40 13.80 3.18 -6.21
CA VAL A 40 14.83 2.89 -7.21
C VAL A 40 14.16 2.45 -8.50
N GLN A 41 14.70 2.86 -9.65
CA GLN A 41 14.26 2.38 -10.95
C GLN A 41 15.42 1.74 -11.74
N PRO A 42 15.15 0.71 -12.55
CA PRO A 42 13.84 0.10 -12.79
C PRO A 42 13.36 -0.79 -11.62
N SER A 43 12.05 -0.91 -11.41
CA SER A 43 11.44 -1.65 -10.30
C SER A 43 10.19 -2.39 -10.73
N GLN A 44 9.93 -3.56 -10.13
CA GLN A 44 8.65 -4.25 -10.26
C GLN A 44 7.57 -3.51 -9.47
N GLN A 45 6.41 -3.31 -10.10
CA GLN A 45 5.24 -2.76 -9.42
C GLN A 45 4.48 -3.85 -8.67
N LEU A 46 3.97 -3.52 -7.49
CA LEU A 46 3.04 -4.36 -6.73
C LEU A 46 1.66 -3.71 -6.78
N ALA A 47 0.64 -4.50 -7.03
CA ALA A 47 -0.73 -4.01 -7.08
C ALA A 47 -1.69 -4.98 -6.35
N CYS A 48 -2.65 -4.41 -5.61
CA CYS A 48 -3.66 -5.14 -4.87
C CYS A 48 -4.94 -4.31 -4.72
N MET A 49 -6.01 -4.97 -4.27
CA MET A 49 -7.31 -4.36 -4.02
C MET A 49 -7.77 -4.59 -2.58
N PHE A 50 -8.63 -3.68 -2.14
CA PHE A 50 -9.40 -3.79 -0.90
C PHE A 50 -10.87 -3.53 -1.19
N ASP A 51 -11.74 -4.29 -0.56
CA ASP A 51 -13.18 -4.11 -0.66
C ASP A 51 -13.63 -2.87 0.11
N TYR A 52 -14.46 -2.05 -0.55
CA TYR A 52 -14.98 -0.82 0.04
C TYR A 52 -16.33 -1.09 0.72
N HIS A 53 -16.31 -1.67 1.91
CA HIS A 53 -17.54 -1.90 2.68
C HIS A 53 -17.92 -0.67 3.53
N GLN A 54 -18.92 0.08 3.07
CA GLN A 54 -19.76 0.98 3.87
C GLN A 54 -19.07 2.09 4.67
N GLY A 55 -17.99 2.65 4.11
CA GLY A 55 -17.56 4.02 4.43
C GLY A 55 -16.39 4.11 5.41
N ARG A 56 -15.38 4.87 4.96
CA ARG A 56 -14.13 5.24 5.65
C ARG A 56 -13.02 4.19 5.69
N PHE A 57 -12.92 3.33 4.68
CA PHE A 57 -11.65 2.63 4.46
C PHE A 57 -10.58 3.63 3.96
N VAL A 58 -9.51 3.80 4.73
CA VAL A 58 -8.38 4.66 4.40
C VAL A 58 -7.13 3.82 4.38
N VAL A 59 -6.46 3.76 3.23
CA VAL A 59 -5.15 3.12 3.14
C VAL A 59 -4.15 3.95 3.96
N THR A 60 -3.67 3.35 5.06
CA THR A 60 -2.68 3.93 5.96
C THR A 60 -1.28 3.42 5.63
N PRO A 61 -0.21 4.08 6.09
CA PRO A 61 1.15 3.54 5.99
C PRO A 61 1.30 2.15 6.63
N HIS A 62 0.51 1.83 7.66
CA HIS A 62 0.49 0.52 8.30
C HIS A 62 0.00 -0.57 7.34
N ILE A 63 -1.13 -0.34 6.66
CA ILE A 63 -1.65 -1.23 5.62
C ILE A 63 -0.61 -1.41 4.50
N VAL A 64 0.01 -0.32 4.03
CA VAL A 64 1.00 -0.37 2.95
C VAL A 64 2.23 -1.20 3.34
N ARG A 65 2.69 -1.08 4.61
CA ARG A 65 3.79 -1.90 5.13
C ARG A 65 3.44 -3.39 5.06
N GLN A 66 2.26 -3.78 5.55
CA GLN A 66 1.83 -5.17 5.51
C GLN A 66 1.71 -5.70 4.08
N VAL A 67 1.25 -4.89 3.14
CA VAL A 67 1.19 -5.25 1.71
C VAL A 67 2.58 -5.47 1.13
N ILE A 68 3.56 -4.64 1.48
CA ILE A 68 4.96 -4.79 1.08
C ILE A 68 5.52 -6.11 1.62
N GLU A 69 5.35 -6.37 2.91
CA GLU A 69 5.81 -7.60 3.57
C GLU A 69 5.15 -8.83 2.95
N TYR A 70 3.84 -8.79 2.73
CA TYR A 70 3.10 -9.85 2.06
C TYR A 70 3.61 -10.08 0.62
N GLY A 71 3.83 -9.01 -0.15
CA GLY A 71 4.39 -9.10 -1.50
C GLY A 71 5.77 -9.77 -1.52
N LEU A 72 6.66 -9.41 -0.58
CA LEU A 72 7.99 -10.00 -0.46
C LEU A 72 7.93 -11.52 -0.20
N THR A 73 6.90 -11.99 0.51
CA THR A 73 6.66 -13.45 0.69
C THR A 73 6.05 -14.14 -0.53
N HIS A 74 5.55 -13.39 -1.51
CA HIS A 74 4.88 -13.88 -2.74
C HIS A 74 5.69 -13.56 -4.00
N GLU A 75 7.02 -13.68 -3.90
CA GLU A 75 7.95 -13.50 -5.01
C GLU A 75 7.94 -12.10 -5.63
N TRP A 76 7.47 -11.07 -4.90
CA TRP A 76 7.65 -9.70 -5.34
C TRP A 76 9.13 -9.31 -5.26
N LYS A 77 9.66 -8.82 -6.38
CA LYS A 77 11.05 -8.40 -6.52
C LYS A 77 11.12 -6.91 -6.82
N PRO A 78 11.02 -6.05 -5.78
CA PRO A 78 10.90 -4.60 -5.96
C PRO A 78 12.08 -3.96 -6.69
N LEU A 79 13.26 -4.58 -6.69
CA LEU A 79 14.48 -4.06 -7.32
C LEU A 79 14.76 -4.64 -8.71
N GLU A 80 13.90 -5.54 -9.21
CA GLU A 80 14.07 -6.14 -10.54
C GLU A 80 13.09 -5.52 -11.55
N PRO A 81 13.50 -5.33 -12.81
CA PRO A 81 12.58 -4.95 -13.89
C PRO A 81 11.69 -6.15 -14.28
N ALA A 82 10.60 -6.35 -13.56
CA ALA A 82 9.63 -7.42 -13.82
C ALA A 82 8.21 -6.88 -14.10
N PRO A 83 7.32 -7.68 -14.71
CA PRO A 83 5.90 -7.35 -14.85
C PRO A 83 5.25 -7.06 -13.48
N GLU A 84 4.21 -6.22 -13.47
CA GLU A 84 3.45 -5.92 -12.26
C GLU A 84 2.99 -7.22 -11.57
N LEU A 85 3.27 -7.35 -10.27
CA LEU A 85 2.76 -8.45 -9.46
C LEU A 85 1.39 -8.06 -8.93
N TRP A 86 0.38 -8.87 -9.27
CA TRP A 86 -0.99 -8.71 -8.81
C TRP A 86 -1.30 -9.67 -7.65
N LEU A 87 -1.59 -9.13 -6.47
CA LEU A 87 -1.92 -9.93 -5.29
C LEU A 87 -3.43 -10.20 -5.12
N GLY A 88 -4.27 -9.53 -5.91
CA GLY A 88 -5.73 -9.58 -5.79
C GLY A 88 -6.25 -8.88 -4.52
N HIS A 89 -7.33 -9.40 -3.95
CA HIS A 89 -7.95 -8.91 -2.72
C HIS A 89 -7.12 -9.34 -1.50
N LEU A 90 -6.85 -8.39 -0.61
CA LEU A 90 -6.05 -8.62 0.60
C LEU A 90 -6.84 -8.47 1.91
N ASP A 91 -8.15 -8.24 1.83
CA ASP A 91 -9.00 -7.92 2.99
C ASP A 91 -9.00 -9.01 4.09
N GLY A 92 -8.76 -10.27 3.73
CA GLY A 92 -8.63 -11.39 4.66
C GLY A 92 -7.19 -11.84 4.94
N LYS A 93 -6.19 -11.12 4.42
CA LYS A 93 -4.77 -11.53 4.45
C LYS A 93 -3.89 -10.59 5.27
N ILE A 94 -4.36 -9.37 5.53
CA ILE A 94 -3.65 -8.36 6.32
C ILE A 94 -4.60 -7.76 7.36
N ASP A 95 -4.03 -7.16 8.40
CA ASP A 95 -4.79 -6.44 9.40
C ASP A 95 -5.21 -5.06 8.88
N LEU A 96 -6.51 -4.87 8.68
CA LEU A 96 -7.10 -3.61 8.23
C LEU A 96 -7.49 -2.67 9.38
N ARG A 97 -7.20 -3.01 10.64
CA ARG A 97 -7.53 -2.17 11.79
C ARG A 97 -7.00 -0.75 11.59
N LEU A 98 -7.92 0.20 11.54
CA LEU A 98 -7.61 1.61 11.70
C LEU A 98 -7.24 1.76 13.17
N ASP A 99 -5.98 2.07 13.43
CA ASP A 99 -5.48 2.32 14.77
C ASP A 99 -6.38 3.38 15.43
N GLU A 100 -7.25 2.97 16.35
CA GLU A 100 -8.07 3.85 17.20
C GLU A 100 -7.22 4.48 18.31
N SER A 101 -5.89 4.41 18.24
CA SER A 101 -4.98 4.92 19.27
C SER A 101 -4.56 6.36 18.96
N CYS A 102 -5.43 7.29 19.32
CA CYS A 102 -4.98 8.60 19.79
C CYS A 102 -5.94 9.14 20.85
N ASP A 103 -6.28 8.32 21.84
CA ASP A 103 -6.80 8.79 23.12
C ASP A 103 -5.86 8.30 24.22
N SER A 104 -4.67 8.91 24.28
CA SER A 104 -3.83 8.85 25.47
C SER A 104 -4.32 9.91 26.45
N SER A 105 -5.48 9.67 27.06
CA SER A 105 -5.87 10.38 28.28
C SER A 105 -5.05 9.82 29.44
N GLU A 106 -3.80 10.27 29.52
CA GLU A 106 -2.96 10.15 30.71
C GLU A 106 -3.54 11.08 31.78
N SER A 107 -4.47 10.58 32.60
CA SER A 107 -4.81 11.16 33.89
C SER A 107 -4.20 10.28 34.97
N GLY A 108 -2.96 10.61 35.31
CA GLY A 108 -2.30 10.11 36.52
C GLY A 108 -3.02 10.58 37.79
N PRO A 109 -2.72 9.94 38.93
CA PRO A 109 -3.57 9.83 40.13
C PRO A 109 -3.89 11.13 40.85
#